data_AF-A0A1E5KYR0-F1
#
_entry.id   AF-A0A1E5KYR0-F1
#
_cell.length_a   1.000
_cell.length_b   1.000
_cell.length_c   1.000
_cell.angle_alpha   90.00
_cell.angle_beta   90.00
_cell.angle_gamma   90.00
#
_symmetry.space_group_name_H-M   'P 1'
#
loop_
_entity.id
_entity.type
_entity.pdbx_description
1 polymer ?
#
loop_
_entity_poly.entity_id
_entity_poly.type
_entity_poly.pdbx_seq_one_letter_code
_entity_poly.pdbx_strand_id
1 'polypeptide(L)'
;MNKKLIGLGIVILIVIGGVWYMKREKDLAELHDIQTDLANYLYNNYQLYTFNKEELEQLDKEYDSGKMTFPEYSKHVDEIAKYSDIQKIEFTGFSVGPMKGLVVNFKINNVYSDDTTLSTISAETGKWLYSFNSGNNRNGYILERKEKSTDKKMSEENIIYNNKGVE
;
A
#
# COMPACT_ATOMS: atom_id res chain seq x y z
N MET A 1 22.25 -0.55 31.00
CA MET A 1 20.78 -0.46 30.91
C MET A 1 20.34 -1.38 29.78
N ASN A 2 19.74 -2.52 30.13
CA ASN A 2 19.57 -3.68 29.26
C ASN A 2 18.55 -3.40 28.15
N LYS A 3 19.03 -3.06 26.95
CA LYS A 3 18.23 -3.10 25.73
C LYS A 3 18.09 -4.56 25.32
N LYS A 4 17.01 -5.21 25.76
CA LYS A 4 16.56 -6.44 25.11
C LYS A 4 16.29 -6.07 23.65
N LEU A 5 17.17 -6.46 22.73
CA LEU A 5 16.79 -6.57 21.32
C LEU A 5 15.65 -7.58 21.29
N ILE A 6 14.42 -7.08 21.20
CA ILE A 6 13.31 -7.87 20.71
C ILE A 6 13.64 -8.04 19.23
N GLY A 7 14.46 -9.04 18.90
CA GLY A 7 14.48 -9.56 17.56
C GLY A 7 13.05 -10.00 17.30
N LEU A 8 12.33 -9.27 16.45
CA LEU A 8 11.09 -9.77 15.87
C LEU A 8 11.48 -11.06 15.14
N GLY A 9 11.32 -12.18 15.83
CA GLY A 9 11.20 -13.46 15.18
C GLY A 9 9.93 -13.33 14.37
N ILE A 10 10.08 -13.01 13.08
CA ILE A 10 9.03 -13.27 12.09
C ILE A 10 8.79 -14.77 12.21
N VAL A 11 7.83 -15.16 13.06
CA VAL A 11 7.32 -16.51 13.11
C VAL A 11 6.50 -16.61 11.85
N ILE A 12 7.19 -17.02 10.77
CA ILE A 12 6.55 -17.51 9.55
C ILE A 12 5.69 -18.68 10.02
N LEU A 13 4.38 -18.46 10.15
CA LEU A 13 3.41 -19.49 10.44
C LEU A 13 3.34 -20.42 9.23
N ILE A 14 4.26 -21.37 9.14
CA ILE A 14 4.07 -22.55 8.29
C ILE A 14 2.97 -23.37 8.97
N VAL A 15 1.83 -23.52 8.30
CA VAL A 15 0.76 -24.43 8.73
C VAL A 15 1.29 -25.87 8.67
N ILE A 16 1.85 -26.34 9.78
CA ILE A 16 2.13 -27.77 10.02
C ILE A 16 1.49 -28.15 11.36
N GLY A 17 0.45 -28.99 11.30
CA GLY A 17 0.21 -30.02 12.32
C GLY A 17 -0.31 -29.61 13.70
N GLY A 18 -1.02 -28.48 13.82
CA GLY A 18 -2.07 -28.30 14.84
C GLY A 18 -1.68 -28.30 16.33
N VAL A 19 -1.25 -27.14 16.88
CA VAL A 19 -1.48 -26.76 18.30
C VAL A 19 -1.36 -25.22 18.45
N TRP A 20 -2.41 -24.40 18.28
CA TRP A 20 -2.27 -22.92 18.38
C TRP A 20 -3.60 -22.21 18.72
N TYR A 21 -3.84 -21.79 19.97
CA TYR A 21 -4.96 -20.87 20.33
C TYR A 21 -4.46 -19.53 20.90
N MET A 22 -3.72 -19.50 22.03
CA MET A 22 -3.13 -18.24 22.57
C MET A 22 -2.21 -17.51 21.59
N LYS A 23 -1.51 -18.31 20.82
CA LYS A 23 -0.46 -17.87 19.93
C LYS A 23 -1.13 -17.27 18.66
N ARG A 24 -2.32 -17.79 18.29
CA ARG A 24 -3.19 -17.23 17.24
C ARG A 24 -3.71 -15.83 17.59
N GLU A 25 -4.11 -15.58 18.83
CA GLU A 25 -4.58 -14.24 19.26
C GLU A 25 -3.46 -13.21 19.21
N LYS A 26 -2.26 -13.58 19.70
CA LYS A 26 -1.09 -12.71 19.63
C LYS A 26 -0.67 -12.42 18.20
N ASP A 27 -0.66 -13.43 17.35
CA ASP A 27 -0.31 -13.26 15.92
C ASP A 27 -1.38 -12.44 15.19
N LEU A 28 -2.65 -12.59 15.53
CA LEU A 28 -3.73 -11.75 14.99
C LEU A 28 -3.55 -10.28 15.39
N ALA A 29 -3.21 -10.02 16.66
CA ALA A 29 -2.93 -8.66 17.14
C ALA A 29 -1.72 -8.05 16.41
N GLU A 30 -0.65 -8.82 16.20
CA GLU A 30 0.51 -8.37 15.42
C GLU A 30 0.14 -8.07 13.96
N LEU A 31 -0.70 -8.90 13.33
CA LEU A 31 -1.24 -8.63 12.00
C LEU A 31 -2.12 -7.38 11.98
N HIS A 32 -2.90 -7.10 13.03
CA HIS A 32 -3.69 -5.86 13.14
C HIS A 32 -2.80 -4.63 13.30
N ASP A 33 -1.73 -4.73 14.08
CA ASP A 33 -0.76 -3.65 14.24
C ASP A 33 -0.09 -3.31 12.90
N ILE A 34 0.34 -4.33 12.15
CA ILE A 34 0.91 -4.18 10.80
C ILE A 34 -0.09 -3.51 9.87
N GLN A 35 -1.32 -4.01 9.82
CA GLN A 35 -2.39 -3.45 8.99
C GLN A 35 -2.68 -1.99 9.33
N THR A 36 -2.72 -1.66 10.62
CA THR A 36 -2.98 -0.31 11.08
C THR A 36 -1.84 0.65 10.72
N ASP A 37 -0.58 0.25 10.93
CA ASP A 37 0.57 1.08 10.58
C ASP A 37 0.68 1.28 9.06
N LEU A 38 0.46 0.23 8.26
CA LEU A 38 0.43 0.29 6.81
C LEU A 38 -0.72 1.17 6.29
N ALA A 39 -1.93 1.04 6.85
CA ALA A 39 -3.07 1.86 6.46
C ALA A 39 -2.82 3.35 6.74
N ASN A 40 -2.28 3.66 7.92
CA ASN A 40 -1.87 5.02 8.28
C ASN A 40 -0.76 5.54 7.37
N TYR A 41 0.24 4.72 7.04
CA TYR A 41 1.31 5.11 6.14
C TYR A 41 0.77 5.46 4.75
N LEU A 42 -0.08 4.61 4.16
CA LEU A 42 -0.72 4.86 2.88
C LEU A 42 -1.57 6.14 2.92
N TYR A 43 -2.49 6.25 3.89
CA TYR A 43 -3.37 7.40 4.06
C TYR A 43 -2.64 8.74 4.11
N ASN A 44 -1.54 8.76 4.86
CA ASN A 44 -0.75 9.96 5.12
C ASN A 44 0.18 10.35 3.98
N ASN A 45 0.67 9.39 3.20
CA ASN A 45 1.74 9.63 2.23
C ASN A 45 1.28 9.50 0.78
N TYR A 46 0.13 8.88 0.50
CA TYR A 46 -0.29 8.56 -0.86
C TYR A 46 -1.71 9.02 -1.18
N GLN A 47 -1.94 9.22 -2.47
CA GLN A 47 -3.23 9.48 -3.11
C GLN A 47 -3.35 8.64 -4.37
N LEU A 48 -4.57 8.48 -4.88
CA LEU A 48 -4.81 7.86 -6.18
C LEU A 48 -5.02 8.95 -7.22
N TYR A 49 -4.52 8.74 -8.43
CA TYR A 49 -4.98 9.49 -9.59
C TYR A 49 -5.41 8.55 -10.72
N THR A 50 -6.28 9.09 -11.58
CA THR A 50 -6.80 8.41 -12.76
C THR A 50 -7.00 9.44 -13.87
N PHE A 51 -7.24 8.98 -15.09
CA PHE A 51 -7.51 9.81 -16.25
C PHE A 51 -8.86 9.44 -16.85
N ASN A 52 -9.54 10.41 -17.46
CA ASN A 52 -10.57 10.08 -18.42
C ASN A 52 -9.88 9.46 -19.65
N LYS A 53 -10.25 8.22 -19.97
CA LYS A 53 -9.65 7.48 -21.08
C LYS A 53 -9.82 8.18 -22.42
N GLU A 54 -10.97 8.78 -22.69
CA GLU A 54 -11.22 9.48 -23.96
C GLU A 54 -10.41 10.76 -24.08
N GLU A 55 -10.29 11.52 -23.00
CA GLU A 55 -9.47 12.74 -22.94
C GLU A 55 -7.98 12.41 -23.13
N LEU A 56 -7.49 11.38 -22.45
CA LEU A 56 -6.09 10.94 -22.58
C LEU A 56 -5.79 10.42 -23.98
N GLU A 57 -6.67 9.58 -24.55
CA GLU A 57 -6.50 9.06 -25.92
C GLU A 57 -6.53 10.18 -26.98
N GLN A 58 -7.32 11.24 -26.75
CA GLN A 58 -7.32 12.40 -27.64
C GLN A 58 -6.01 13.19 -27.53
N LEU A 59 -5.53 13.40 -26.30
CA LEU A 59 -4.28 14.09 -26.01
C LEU A 59 -3.07 13.35 -26.63
N ASP A 60 -3.03 12.01 -26.48
CA ASP A 60 -2.00 11.15 -27.07
C ASP A 60 -1.95 11.30 -28.59
N LYS A 61 -3.11 11.28 -29.26
CA LYS A 61 -3.20 11.46 -30.73
C LYS A 61 -2.69 12.82 -31.17
N GLU A 62 -2.97 13.88 -30.41
CA GLU A 62 -2.50 15.22 -30.74
C GLU A 62 -0.97 15.33 -30.60
N TYR A 63 -0.41 14.75 -29.54
CA TYR A 63 1.04 14.65 -29.34
C TYR A 63 1.73 13.82 -30.43
N ASP A 64 1.24 12.62 -30.72
CA ASP A 64 1.78 11.72 -31.75
C ASP A 64 1.72 12.34 -33.16
N SER A 65 0.72 13.19 -33.41
CA SER A 65 0.62 13.94 -34.67
C SER A 65 1.59 15.13 -34.78
N GLY A 66 2.34 15.44 -33.72
CA GLY A 66 3.29 16.54 -33.66
C GLY A 66 2.65 17.92 -33.47
N LYS A 67 1.39 17.99 -33.03
CA LYS A 67 0.70 19.27 -32.79
C LYS A 67 1.20 20.01 -31.54
N MET A 68 1.85 19.31 -30.63
CA MET A 68 2.39 19.87 -29.39
C MET A 68 3.74 19.25 -29.04
N THR A 69 4.51 19.96 -28.24
CA THR A 69 5.77 19.51 -27.66
C THR A 69 5.55 18.63 -26.44
N PHE A 70 6.57 17.89 -26.02
CA PHE A 70 6.48 17.08 -24.79
C PHE A 70 6.17 17.91 -23.53
N PRO A 71 6.75 19.11 -23.30
CA PRO A 71 6.36 19.95 -22.17
C PRO A 71 4.88 20.35 -22.17
N GLU A 72 4.31 20.66 -23.34
CA GLU A 72 2.88 20.99 -23.46
C GLU A 72 2.01 19.76 -23.19
N TYR A 73 2.37 18.61 -23.76
CA TYR A 73 1.71 17.33 -23.51
C TYR A 73 1.71 16.98 -22.02
N SER A 74 2.88 17.04 -21.36
CA SER A 74 3.01 16.74 -19.92
C SER A 74 2.11 17.63 -19.07
N LYS A 75 2.06 18.93 -19.37
CA LYS A 75 1.20 19.87 -18.67
C LYS A 75 -0.29 19.51 -18.85
N HIS A 76 -0.70 19.14 -20.06
CA HIS A 76 -2.07 18.73 -20.31
C HIS A 76 -2.43 17.42 -19.63
N VAL A 77 -1.51 16.45 -19.56
CA VAL A 77 -1.69 15.22 -18.78
C VAL A 77 -1.96 15.55 -17.30
N ASP A 78 -1.18 16.45 -16.71
CA ASP A 78 -1.38 16.91 -15.34
C ASP A 78 -2.74 17.62 -15.15
N GLU A 79 -3.17 18.41 -16.12
CA GLU A 79 -4.46 19.13 -16.10
C GLU A 79 -5.68 18.19 -16.14
N ILE A 80 -5.57 17.04 -16.83
CA ILE A 80 -6.66 16.05 -16.93
C ILE A 80 -6.61 14.98 -15.84
N ALA A 81 -5.54 14.95 -15.03
CA ALA A 81 -5.40 14.02 -13.92
C ALA A 81 -6.46 14.27 -12.84
N LYS A 82 -7.21 13.23 -12.48
CA LYS A 82 -8.23 13.27 -11.43
C LYS A 82 -7.72 12.59 -10.18
N TYR A 83 -7.41 13.40 -9.17
CA TYR A 83 -6.90 12.95 -7.88
C TYR A 83 -8.03 12.58 -6.92
N SER A 84 -7.79 11.56 -6.11
CA SER A 84 -8.69 11.14 -5.03
C SER A 84 -7.89 10.71 -3.81
N ASP A 85 -8.32 11.21 -2.65
CA ASP A 85 -7.76 10.81 -1.37
C ASP A 85 -8.08 9.35 -1.04
N ILE A 86 -7.19 8.73 -0.29
CA ILE A 86 -7.45 7.43 0.33
C ILE A 86 -8.49 7.63 1.44
N GLN A 87 -9.65 7.01 1.25
CA GLN A 87 -10.76 7.04 2.20
C GLN A 87 -10.96 5.70 2.90
N LYS A 88 -10.57 4.59 2.25
CA LYS A 88 -10.78 3.24 2.75
C LYS A 88 -9.66 2.30 2.30
N ILE A 89 -9.23 1.41 3.20
CA ILE A 89 -8.27 0.35 2.89
C ILE A 89 -8.84 -0.98 3.38
N GLU A 90 -8.82 -1.98 2.50
CA GLU A 90 -9.20 -3.35 2.81
C GLU A 90 -7.99 -4.27 2.63
N PHE A 91 -7.62 -4.99 3.68
CA PHE A 91 -6.57 -6.00 3.60
C PHE A 91 -7.17 -7.33 3.12
N THR A 92 -6.59 -7.88 2.07
CA THR A 92 -7.18 -9.02 1.34
C THR A 92 -6.46 -10.34 1.60
N GLY A 93 -5.22 -10.29 2.11
CA GLY A 93 -4.53 -11.49 2.56
C GLY A 93 -3.06 -11.25 2.88
N PHE A 94 -2.46 -12.29 3.45
CA PHE A 94 -1.05 -12.34 3.80
C PHE A 94 -0.43 -13.58 3.18
N SER A 95 0.80 -13.47 2.70
CA SER A 95 1.56 -14.63 2.23
C SER A 95 3.05 -14.49 2.49
N VAL A 96 3.77 -15.61 2.36
CA VAL A 96 5.24 -15.62 2.47
C VAL A 96 5.86 -15.41 1.09
N GLY A 97 6.57 -14.30 0.92
CA GLY A 97 7.28 -13.98 -0.33
C GLY A 97 8.54 -14.84 -0.55
N PRO A 98 9.14 -14.80 -1.75
CA PRO A 98 10.31 -15.61 -2.12
C PRO A 98 11.52 -15.42 -1.19
N MET A 99 11.67 -14.23 -0.60
CA MET A 99 12.73 -13.88 0.34
C MET A 99 12.33 -14.06 1.81
N LYS A 100 11.28 -14.85 2.09
CA LYS A 100 10.70 -15.03 3.45
C LYS A 100 10.20 -13.75 4.10
N GLY A 101 9.95 -12.70 3.31
CA GLY A 101 9.25 -11.49 3.76
C GLY A 101 7.74 -11.72 3.82
N LEU A 102 7.06 -10.98 4.69
CA LEU A 102 5.59 -11.01 4.77
C LEU A 102 5.03 -10.13 3.65
N VAL A 103 4.29 -10.71 2.72
CA VAL A 103 3.56 -9.97 1.70
C VAL A 103 2.18 -9.61 2.25
N VAL A 104 1.82 -8.34 2.16
CA VAL A 104 0.53 -7.82 2.60
C VAL A 104 -0.24 -7.33 1.38
N ASN A 105 -1.36 -7.98 1.08
CA ASN A 105 -2.23 -7.62 -0.04
C ASN A 105 -3.34 -6.70 0.44
N PHE A 106 -3.63 -5.65 -0.31
CA PHE A 106 -4.64 -4.67 0.07
C PHE A 106 -5.38 -4.07 -1.12
N LYS A 107 -6.49 -3.39 -0.83
CA LYS A 107 -7.32 -2.67 -1.78
C LYS A 107 -7.67 -1.29 -1.24
N ILE A 108 -7.32 -0.26 -1.99
CA ILE A 108 -7.59 1.15 -1.67
C ILE A 108 -8.88 1.57 -2.38
N ASN A 109 -9.79 2.21 -1.64
CA ASN A 109 -11.05 2.79 -2.12
C ASN A 109 -11.89 1.83 -2.99
N ASN A 110 -11.73 0.51 -2.79
CA ASN A 110 -12.35 -0.53 -3.61
C ASN A 110 -11.99 -0.50 -5.12
N VAL A 111 -10.96 0.26 -5.53
CA VAL A 111 -10.59 0.45 -6.95
C VAL A 111 -9.15 0.05 -7.28
N TYR A 112 -8.21 0.28 -6.36
CA TYR A 112 -6.79 0.01 -6.56
C TYR A 112 -6.33 -1.15 -5.69
N SER A 113 -5.94 -2.26 -6.30
CA SER A 113 -5.42 -3.45 -5.61
C SER A 113 -3.92 -3.56 -5.82
N ASP A 114 -3.18 -3.80 -4.74
CA ASP A 114 -1.73 -3.93 -4.77
C ASP A 114 -1.24 -4.70 -3.55
N ASP A 115 0.06 -4.94 -3.52
CA ASP A 115 0.74 -5.59 -2.40
C ASP A 115 2.03 -4.87 -2.03
N THR A 116 2.52 -5.15 -0.82
CA THR A 116 3.86 -4.74 -0.40
C THR A 116 4.51 -5.85 0.42
N THR A 117 5.83 -5.94 0.35
CA THR A 117 6.61 -6.91 1.12
C THR A 117 7.26 -6.22 2.32
N LEU A 118 6.98 -6.73 3.52
CA LEU A 118 7.60 -6.30 4.77
C LEU A 118 8.86 -7.12 5.00
N SER A 119 10.01 -6.54 4.65
CA SER A 119 11.32 -7.17 4.79
C SER A 119 12.30 -6.38 5.67
N THR A 120 11.98 -5.13 6.01
CA THR A 120 12.95 -4.25 6.69
C THR A 120 12.27 -3.38 7.73
N ILE A 121 12.83 -3.38 8.94
CA ILE A 121 12.44 -2.51 10.04
C ILE A 121 13.50 -1.42 10.17
N SER A 122 13.07 -0.17 10.27
CA SER A 122 13.95 0.96 10.55
C SER A 122 14.57 0.80 11.94
N ALA A 123 15.91 0.81 12.01
CA ALA A 123 16.64 0.76 13.27
C ALA A 123 16.41 2.01 14.15
N GLU A 124 16.00 3.12 13.54
CA GLU A 124 15.78 4.40 14.23
C GLU A 124 14.39 4.46 14.85
N THR A 125 13.37 4.04 14.11
CA THR A 125 11.96 4.18 14.52
C THR A 125 11.35 2.89 15.05
N GLY A 126 11.96 1.74 14.78
CA GLY A 126 11.38 0.43 15.08
C GLY A 126 10.16 0.07 14.22
N LYS A 127 9.85 0.86 13.18
CA LYS A 127 8.71 0.65 12.28
C LYS A 127 9.12 -0.04 10.99
N TRP A 128 8.15 -0.69 10.35
CA TRP A 128 8.32 -1.24 9.01
C TRP A 128 8.62 -0.14 7.99
N LEU A 129 9.56 -0.40 7.10
CA LEU A 129 9.78 0.41 5.92
C LEU A 129 8.90 -0.12 4.80
N TYR A 130 7.98 0.71 4.34
CA TYR A 130 7.11 0.39 3.22
C TYR A 130 7.70 0.95 1.93
N SER A 131 7.77 0.10 0.92
CA SER A 131 8.11 0.48 -0.45
C SER A 131 6.94 0.11 -1.35
N PHE A 132 6.54 1.05 -2.19
CA PHE A 132 5.50 0.86 -3.20
C PHE A 132 6.10 1.21 -4.54
N ASN A 133 5.71 0.44 -5.57
CA ASN A 133 6.07 0.76 -6.93
C ASN A 133 5.10 1.85 -7.45
N SER A 134 5.38 3.10 -7.06
CA SER A 134 4.61 4.27 -7.52
C SER A 134 4.69 4.37 -9.04
N GLY A 135 3.53 4.53 -9.69
CA GLY A 135 3.43 4.54 -11.16
C GLY A 135 2.81 3.29 -11.78
N ASN A 136 2.60 2.22 -10.99
CA ASN A 136 1.84 1.07 -11.47
C ASN A 136 0.37 1.45 -11.73
N ASN A 137 -0.09 1.20 -12.95
CA ASN A 137 -1.51 1.29 -13.27
C ASN A 137 -2.24 0.00 -12.85
N ARG A 138 -3.22 0.14 -11.96
CA ARG A 138 -4.13 -0.92 -11.52
C ARG A 138 -5.56 -0.47 -11.76
N ASN A 139 -6.26 -1.14 -12.67
CA ASN A 139 -7.65 -0.80 -13.02
C ASN A 139 -7.86 0.67 -13.42
N GLY A 140 -6.89 1.30 -14.09
CA GLY A 140 -6.96 2.70 -14.48
C GLY A 140 -6.61 3.70 -13.38
N TYR A 141 -6.20 3.23 -12.20
CA TYR A 141 -5.73 4.06 -11.10
C TYR A 141 -4.23 3.88 -10.88
N ILE A 142 -3.57 4.96 -10.47
CA ILE A 142 -2.15 4.97 -10.14
C ILE A 142 -2.00 5.51 -8.71
N LEU A 143 -1.16 4.82 -7.92
CA LEU A 143 -0.79 5.27 -6.58
C LEU A 143 0.39 6.24 -6.66
N GLU A 144 0.21 7.43 -6.09
CA GLU A 144 1.17 8.52 -6.13
C GLU A 144 1.44 9.05 -4.72
N ARG A 145 2.69 9.45 -4.47
CA ARG A 145 3.05 10.13 -3.24
C ARG A 145 2.49 11.55 -3.23
N LYS A 146 1.83 11.92 -2.14
CA LYS A 146 1.37 13.29 -1.88
C LYS A 146 2.56 14.24 -1.82
N GLU A 147 2.38 15.46 -2.33
CA GLU A 147 3.38 16.53 -2.20
C GLU A 147 3.70 16.84 -0.73
N LYS A 148 2.67 16.78 0.13
CA LYS A 148 2.78 17.00 1.57
C LYS A 148 2.16 15.83 2.31
N SER A 149 2.96 15.15 3.12
CA SER A 149 2.47 14.10 4.01
C SER A 149 1.71 14.71 5.20
N THR A 150 0.86 13.89 5.82
CA THR A 150 0.22 14.20 7.11
C THR A 150 0.65 13.20 8.18
N ASP A 151 0.36 13.48 9.44
CA ASP A 151 0.57 12.53 10.56
C ASP A 151 -0.77 12.12 11.21
N LYS A 152 -1.84 12.11 10.42
CA LYS A 152 -3.18 11.80 10.89
C LYS A 152 -3.36 10.30 10.99
N LYS A 153 -4.17 9.87 11.96
CA LYS A 153 -4.64 8.49 11.99
C LYS A 153 -5.85 8.35 11.07
N MET A 154 -5.81 7.33 10.23
CA MET A 154 -6.98 6.86 9.51
C MET A 154 -7.98 6.32 10.52
N SER A 155 -9.25 6.65 10.32
CA SER A 155 -10.32 6.14 11.18
C SER A 155 -10.40 4.62 11.10
N GLU A 156 -10.54 3.94 12.24
CA GLU A 156 -10.55 2.47 12.30
C GLU A 156 -11.72 1.87 11.49
N GLU A 157 -12.88 2.54 11.42
CA GLU A 157 -14.00 2.06 10.60
C GLU A 157 -13.70 2.04 9.09
N ASN A 158 -12.66 2.75 8.65
CA ASN A 158 -12.21 2.78 7.26
C ASN A 158 -11.12 1.75 6.96
N ILE A 159 -10.67 1.00 7.97
CA ILE A 159 -9.69 -0.08 7.84
C ILE A 159 -10.43 -1.42 7.94
N ILE A 160 -10.54 -2.15 6.83
CA ILE A 160 -11.07 -3.52 6.85
C ILE A 160 -9.91 -4.48 7.07
N TYR A 161 -9.83 -5.02 8.28
CA TYR A 161 -8.82 -6.00 8.66
C TYR A 161 -9.07 -7.37 8.05
N ASN A 162 -7.99 -7.98 7.58
CA ASN A 162 -7.92 -9.40 7.33
C ASN A 162 -7.58 -10.13 8.63
N ASN A 163 -8.47 -11.04 9.02
CA ASN A 163 -8.33 -11.88 10.21
C ASN A 163 -7.86 -13.30 9.88
N LYS A 164 -7.59 -13.60 8.60
CA LYS A 164 -6.99 -14.86 8.20
C LYS A 164 -5.49 -14.77 8.48
N GLY A 165 -4.90 -15.91 8.83
CA GLY A 165 -3.45 -16.02 9.02
C GLY A 165 -2.68 -15.84 7.72
N VAL A 166 -1.36 -16.05 7.79
CA VAL A 166 -0.48 -16.06 6.60
C VAL A 166 -0.67 -17.36 5.83
N GLU A 167 -0.86 -17.24 4.51
CA GLU A 167 -0.97 -18.36 3.55
C GLU A 167 0.37 -18.75 2.93
#